data_AF-A0AAD3XYC2-F1
#
_entry.id   AF-A0AAD3XYC2-F1
#
_cell.length_a   1.000
_cell.length_b   1.000
_cell.length_c   1.000
_cell.angle_alpha   90.00
_cell.angle_beta   90.00
_cell.angle_gamma   90.00
#
_symmetry.space_group_name_H-M   'P 1'
#
loop_
_entity.id
_entity.type
_entity.pdbx_description
1 polymer ?
#
loop_
_entity_poly.entity_id
_entity_poly.type
_entity_poly.pdbx_seq_one_letter_code
_entity_poly.pdbx_strand_id
1 'polypeptide(L)'
;MFQRCRSVDVFERLNKIDEGTYGVVYRARDKKTGEVVALKKVKMEKEREGFPLTSLREINVLLSFHHLSIVDVKEVVVGSNLDSIFMVMECMEHDLKGPMETMK
;
A
#
# COMPACT_ATOMS: atom_id res chain seq x y z
N MET A 1 1.54 24.16 2.17
CA MET A 1 1.55 23.95 0.71
C MET A 1 1.46 22.45 0.50
N PHE A 2 0.35 21.92 -0.01
CA PHE A 2 0.23 20.47 -0.22
C PHE A 2 1.16 20.07 -1.36
N GLN A 3 2.19 19.26 -1.07
CA GLN A 3 3.01 18.66 -2.12
C GLN A 3 2.14 17.70 -2.93
N ARG A 4 2.36 17.68 -4.25
CA ARG A 4 1.71 16.69 -5.13
C ARG A 4 2.16 15.28 -4.74
N CYS A 5 1.22 14.34 -4.72
CA CYS A 5 1.53 12.90 -4.62
C CYS A 5 2.50 12.49 -5.74
N ARG A 6 3.48 11.64 -5.42
CA ARG A 6 4.40 11.10 -6.42
C ARG A 6 3.66 10.14 -7.37
N SER A 7 4.23 9.95 -8.57
CA SER A 7 3.72 8.92 -9.49
C SER A 7 4.10 7.52 -8.99
N VAL A 8 3.20 6.54 -9.11
CA VAL A 8 3.53 5.13 -8.88
C VAL A 8 4.63 4.61 -9.82
N ASP A 9 4.88 5.29 -10.95
CA ASP A 9 5.91 4.90 -11.93
C ASP A 9 7.34 5.05 -11.41
N VAL A 10 7.53 5.79 -10.31
CA VAL A 10 8.82 5.89 -9.61
C VAL A 10 9.16 4.61 -8.83
N PHE A 11 8.25 3.64 -8.79
CA PHE A 11 8.46 2.33 -8.21
C PHE A 11 8.57 1.26 -9.29
N GLU A 12 9.48 0.32 -9.09
CA GLU A 12 9.59 -0.91 -9.86
C GLU A 12 8.79 -2.00 -9.15
N ARG A 13 7.70 -2.50 -9.75
CA ARG A 13 6.96 -3.63 -9.18
C ARG A 13 7.76 -4.91 -9.38
N LEU A 14 8.04 -5.61 -8.30
CA LEU A 14 8.85 -6.84 -8.30
C LEU A 14 7.96 -8.07 -8.43
N ASN A 15 7.03 -8.26 -7.49
CA ASN A 15 6.09 -9.37 -7.49
C ASN A 15 4.81 -8.99 -6.76
N LYS A 16 3.74 -9.73 -7.00
CA LYS A 16 2.51 -9.65 -6.19
C LYS A 16 2.74 -10.42 -4.90
N ILE A 17 2.39 -9.82 -3.76
CA ILE A 17 2.52 -10.43 -2.42
C ILE A 17 1.18 -11.04 -2.01
N ASP A 18 0.09 -10.30 -2.22
CA ASP A 18 -1.22 -10.71 -1.74
C ASP A 18 -2.36 -10.19 -2.63
N GLU A 19 -3.48 -10.92 -2.64
CA GLU A 19 -4.75 -10.49 -3.18
C GLU A 19 -5.88 -11.06 -2.32
N GLY A 20 -6.72 -10.15 -1.83
CA GLY A 20 -7.88 -10.53 -1.05
C GLY A 20 -9.02 -9.53 -1.20
N THR A 21 -9.99 -9.64 -0.29
CA THR A 21 -11.18 -8.80 -0.26
C THR A 21 -10.86 -7.30 -0.25
N TYR A 22 -9.74 -6.92 0.36
CA TYR A 22 -9.33 -5.54 0.60
C TYR A 22 -8.39 -4.94 -0.47
N GLY A 23 -8.08 -5.68 -1.53
CA GLY A 23 -7.28 -5.21 -2.65
C GLY A 23 -6.10 -6.11 -2.97
N VAL A 24 -5.18 -5.56 -3.75
CA VAL A 24 -3.96 -6.25 -4.22
C VAL A 24 -2.74 -5.54 -3.68
N VAL A 25 -1.79 -6.31 -3.14
CA VAL A 25 -0.52 -5.81 -2.61
C VAL A 25 0.62 -6.30 -3.48
N TYR A 26 1.48 -5.37 -3.89
CA TYR A 26 2.69 -5.65 -4.66
C TYR A 26 3.93 -5.35 -3.83
N ARG A 27 4.94 -6.21 -3.91
CA ARG A 27 6.30 -5.86 -3.54
C ARG A 27 6.85 -4.95 -4.61
N ALA A 28 7.45 -3.83 -4.23
CA ALA A 28 8.06 -2.90 -5.16
C ALA A 28 9.37 -2.35 -4.62
N ARG A 29 10.20 -1.79 -5.50
CA ARG A 29 11.40 -1.06 -5.17
C ARG A 29 11.22 0.41 -5.51
N ASP A 30 11.43 1.32 -4.58
CA ASP A 30 11.53 2.75 -4.90
C ASP A 30 12.81 2.97 -5.72
N LYS A 31 12.68 3.45 -6.96
CA LYS A 31 13.81 3.61 -7.88
C LYS A 31 14.79 4.69 -7.44
N LYS A 32 14.36 5.64 -6.59
CA LYS A 32 15.17 6.73 -6.09
C LYS A 32 15.98 6.31 -4.87
N THR A 33 15.38 5.60 -3.93
CA THR A 33 16.03 5.22 -2.66
C THR A 33 16.62 3.81 -2.68
N GLY A 34 16.16 2.96 -3.60
CA GLY A 34 16.49 1.53 -3.63
C GLY A 34 15.74 0.69 -2.60
N GLU A 35 14.91 1.31 -1.77
CA GLU A 35 14.17 0.66 -0.69
C GLU A 35 13.07 -0.27 -1.24
N VAL A 36 12.90 -1.43 -0.60
CA VAL A 36 11.79 -2.35 -0.89
C VAL A 36 10.59 -1.97 -0.03
N VAL A 37 9.45 -1.79 -0.69
CA VAL A 37 8.18 -1.36 -0.09
C VAL A 37 7.03 -2.26 -0.52
N ALA A 38 5.92 -2.20 0.20
CA ALA A 38 4.65 -2.78 -0.22
C ALA A 38 3.75 -1.69 -0.83
N LEU A 39 3.21 -1.95 -2.02
CA LEU A 39 2.24 -1.10 -2.70
C LEU A 39 0.86 -1.75 -2.60
N LYS A 40 0.02 -1.24 -1.71
CA LYS A 40 -1.38 -1.66 -1.59
C LYS A 40 -2.25 -0.83 -2.53
N LYS A 41 -2.81 -1.46 -3.56
CA LYS A 41 -3.76 -0.79 -4.48
C LYS A 41 -5.09 -0.57 -3.79
N VAL A 42 -5.56 0.68 -3.80
CA VAL A 42 -6.90 1.04 -3.32
C VAL A 42 -7.94 0.55 -4.33
N LYS A 43 -8.99 -0.11 -3.84
CA LYS A 43 -10.03 -0.70 -4.70
C LYS A 43 -11.17 0.29 -4.92
N MET A 44 -11.33 0.77 -6.15
CA MET A 44 -12.35 1.78 -6.53
C MET A 44 -13.70 1.17 -6.94
N GLU A 45 -13.76 -0.14 -7.18
CA GLU A 45 -14.83 -0.83 -7.93
C GLU A 45 -16.25 -0.77 -7.32
N LYS A 46 -16.44 -0.29 -6.09
CA LYS A 46 -17.72 -0.36 -5.38
C LYS A 46 -18.39 0.98 -5.09
N GLU A 47 -17.75 2.11 -5.39
CA GLU A 47 -18.35 3.42 -5.08
C GLU A 47 -18.75 4.19 -6.34
N ARG A 48 -20.04 4.54 -6.41
CA ARG A 48 -20.59 5.46 -7.42
C ARG A 48 -20.27 6.93 -7.11
N GLU A 49 -19.76 7.22 -5.90
CA GLU A 49 -19.58 8.58 -5.36
C GLU A 49 -18.10 8.97 -5.13
N GLY A 50 -17.18 8.40 -5.92
CA GLY A 50 -15.77 8.80 -5.90
C GLY A 50 -14.90 7.89 -5.04
N PHE A 51 -14.01 8.48 -4.23
CA PHE A 51 -12.99 7.73 -3.49
C PHE A 51 -13.59 7.03 -2.26
N PRO A 52 -13.35 5.72 -2.05
CA PRO A 52 -14.01 4.98 -0.99
C PRO A 52 -13.79 5.55 0.41
N LEU A 53 -14.87 5.79 1.16
CA LEU A 53 -14.79 6.37 2.50
C LEU A 53 -14.02 5.45 3.46
N THR A 54 -14.16 4.14 3.29
CA THR A 54 -13.42 3.13 4.07
C THR A 54 -11.91 3.23 3.85
N SER A 55 -11.48 3.42 2.60
CA SER A 55 -10.07 3.62 2.26
C SER A 55 -9.54 4.96 2.77
N LEU A 56 -10.36 6.02 2.73
CA LEU A 56 -10.00 7.32 3.31
C LEU A 56 -9.73 7.22 4.82
N ARG A 57 -10.62 6.52 5.54
CA ARG A 57 -10.44 6.27 6.98
C ARG A 57 -9.18 5.47 7.26
N GLU A 58 -8.94 4.41 6.49
CA GLU A 58 -7.73 3.58 6.62
C GLU A 58 -6.45 4.41 6.44
N ILE A 59 -6.37 5.18 5.34
CA ILE A 59 -5.23 6.04 5.02
C ILE A 59 -5.00 7.05 6.15
N ASN A 60 -6.04 7.75 6.60
CA ASN A 60 -5.91 8.77 7.64
C ASN A 60 -5.46 8.19 8.98
N VAL A 61 -5.98 7.01 9.34
CA VAL A 61 -5.61 6.33 10.58
C VAL A 61 -4.14 5.90 10.52
N LEU A 62 -3.72 5.21 9.46
CA LEU A 62 -2.36 4.70 9.37
C LEU A 62 -1.30 5.80 9.19
N LEU A 63 -1.59 6.86 8.42
CA LEU A 63 -0.69 8.02 8.31
C LEU A 63 -0.50 8.78 9.64
N SER A 64 -1.39 8.59 10.62
CA SER A 64 -1.28 9.22 11.93
C SER A 64 -0.44 8.43 12.94
N PHE A 65 -0.02 7.21 12.60
CA PHE A 65 0.75 6.33 13.47
C PHE A 65 2.22 6.24 13.04
N HIS A 66 3.12 6.41 14.01
CA HIS A 66 4.54 6.10 13.86
C HIS A 66 5.01 5.35 15.10
N HIS A 67 5.04 4.01 15.01
CA HIS A 67 5.43 3.16 16.12
C HIS A 67 6.02 1.85 15.59
N LEU A 68 7.06 1.32 16.25
CA LEU A 68 7.80 0.14 15.80
C LEU A 68 6.93 -1.12 15.57
N SER A 69 5.85 -1.25 16.34
CA SER A 69 4.93 -2.40 16.26
C SER A 69 3.69 -2.16 15.38
N ILE A 70 3.64 -1.04 14.65
CA ILE A 70 2.56 -0.71 13.72
C ILE A 70 3.21 -0.54 12.34
N VAL A 71 2.62 -1.15 11.31
CA VAL A 71 3.11 -1.00 9.94
C VAL A 71 3.13 0.48 9.54
N ASP A 72 4.28 0.95 9.07
CA ASP A 72 4.43 2.35 8.66
C ASP A 72 3.85 2.57 7.26
N VAL A 73 3.03 3.62 7.13
CA VAL A 73 2.54 4.12 5.85
C VAL A 73 3.30 5.39 5.51
N LYS A 74 4.11 5.31 4.45
CA LYS A 74 5.05 6.36 4.07
C LYS A 74 4.37 7.48 3.30
N GLU A 75 3.53 7.11 2.33
CA GLU A 75 2.84 8.05 1.45
C GLU A 75 1.71 7.38 0.66
N VAL A 76 0.89 8.22 0.01
CA VAL A 76 -0.05 7.81 -1.04
C VAL A 76 0.50 8.27 -2.39
N VAL A 77 0.56 7.34 -3.35
CA VAL A 77 1.00 7.61 -4.73
C VAL A 77 -0.10 7.30 -5.73
N VAL A 78 -0.05 8.01 -6.85
CA VAL A 78 -1.09 7.97 -7.88
C VAL A 78 -0.48 7.62 -9.23
N GLY A 79 -1.19 6.88 -10.06
CA GLY A 79 -0.83 6.62 -11.45
C GLY A 79 -1.57 7.55 -12.39
N SER A 80 -1.39 7.32 -13.70
CA SER A 80 -2.01 8.12 -14.76
C SER A 80 -3.54 8.00 -14.82
N ASN A 81 -4.11 6.93 -14.26
CA ASN A 81 -5.55 6.69 -14.25
C ASN A 81 -6.13 7.01 -12.87
N LEU A 82 -7.39 7.47 -12.83
CA LEU A 82 -8.11 7.79 -11.59
C LEU A 82 -8.20 6.58 -10.62
N ASP A 83 -8.17 5.36 -11.14
CA ASP A 83 -8.24 4.13 -10.34
C ASP A 83 -6.87 3.58 -9.90
N SER A 84 -5.80 4.32 -10.17
CA SER A 84 -4.43 3.91 -9.88
C SER A 84 -3.93 4.60 -8.62
N ILE A 85 -4.58 4.35 -7.48
CA ILE A 85 -4.18 4.92 -6.19
C ILE A 85 -3.57 3.81 -5.34
N PHE A 86 -2.42 4.09 -4.74
CA PHE A 86 -1.66 3.12 -3.96
C PHE A 86 -1.19 3.74 -2.66
N MET A 87 -1.24 2.94 -1.60
CA MET A 87 -0.60 3.25 -0.33
C MET A 87 0.78 2.59 -0.32
N VAL A 88 1.83 3.37 -0.08
CA VAL A 88 3.21 2.89 0.06
C VAL A 88 3.44 2.57 1.52
N MET A 89 3.74 1.31 1.81
CA MET A 89 3.89 0.79 3.15
C MET A 89 5.26 0.12 3.32
N GLU A 90 5.68 -0.03 4.58
CA GLU A 90 6.74 -0.96 4.93
C GLU A 90 6.45 -2.38 4.40
N CYS A 91 7.47 -3.03 3.83
CA CYS A 91 7.35 -4.40 3.35
C CYS A 91 7.72 -5.38 4.46
N MET A 92 6.76 -6.18 4.91
CA MET A 92 7.00 -7.30 5.84
C MET A 92 7.33 -8.57 5.05
N GLU A 93 8.32 -9.34 5.51
CA GLU A 93 8.72 -10.58 4.84
C GLU A 93 7.73 -11.73 5.10
N HIS A 94 7.10 -11.71 6.28
CA HIS A 94 6.22 -12.78 6.74
C HIS A 94 4.98 -12.19 7.43
N ASP A 95 3.86 -12.88 7.27
CA ASP A 95 2.74 -12.81 8.22
C ASP A 95 2.86 -13.94 9.24
N LEU A 96 2.13 -13.86 10.35
CA LEU A 96 2.17 -14.89 11.40
C LEU A 96 1.55 -16.23 10.96
N LYS A 97 0.63 -16.23 9.99
CA LYS A 97 -0.09 -17.43 9.59
C LYS A 97 0.85 -18.46 8.97
N GLY A 98 1.75 -18.02 8.08
CA GLY A 98 2.72 -18.90 7.42
C GLY A 98 3.59 -19.71 8.41
N PRO A 99 4.38 -19.06 9.29
CA PRO A 99 5.20 -19.74 10.28
C PRO A 99 4.39 -20.66 11.20
N MET A 100 3.19 -20.24 11.62
CA MET A 100 2.33 -21.06 12.49
C MET A 100 1.83 -22.34 11.82
N GLU A 101 1.65 -22.35 10.50
CA GLU A 101 1.27 -23.55 9.75
C GLU A 101 2.45 -24.52 9.58
N THR A 102 3.69 -24.01 9.47
CA THR A 102 4.90 -24.85 9.37
C THR A 102 5.33 -25.52 10.68
N MET A 103 4.80 -25.06 11.81
CA MET A 103 5.07 -25.61 13.14
C MET A 103 4.15 -26.77 13.54
N LYS A 104 3.17 -27.12 12.69
CA LYS A 104 2.30 -28.29 12.88
C LYS A 104 2.91 -29.53 12.24
#